data_AF-A0A1M7Q3F7-F1
#
_entry.id   AF-A0A1M7Q3F7-F1
#
_cell.length_a   1.000
_cell.length_b   1.000
_cell.length_c   1.000
_cell.angle_alpha   90.00
_cell.angle_beta   90.00
_cell.angle_gamma   90.00
#
_symmetry.space_group_name_H-M   'P 1'
#
loop_
_entity.id
_entity.type
_entity.pdbx_description
1 polymer ?
#
loop_
_entity_poly.entity_id
_entity_poly.type
_entity_poly.pdbx_seq_one_letter_code
_entity_poly.pdbx_strand_id
1 'polypeptide(L)'
;MTAPTVGTEADRYLQRVRAALADLPDDERNELIDDLSAHLADIAAETPDTLTEAALVERLGRPEAYAAELRASAGLAPAPESTVPSRVRNVTDRVRTTLDGLPAYRRFRAFLPELRPGWWVLRGYFAAVVVTGVFWGGFNGVLPGGGAEAFAFLILAAAAAYASVWLGRRTASFGRWAQRAVLAGGIFVALVGLGIVTQPNHDSVGYAQDYYYAGNLEGATDLRIYGPDGQLIRDAQVFDQNGNPILLPSMCEYVPRTRTDGGVAENVYPRSLNQPPDLRCEDGSAPVAERLPGLLPTERAAPTAEATPEPEESPLPSASGTPVPSGTPTPTPSGTGTPSATAPSPSR
;
A
#
# COMPACT_ATOMS: atom_id res chain seq x y z
N MET A 1 -42.46 -33.65 -8.65
CA MET A 1 -42.27 -33.08 -9.99
C MET A 1 -43.06 -31.78 -10.02
N THR A 2 -42.40 -30.65 -10.24
CA THR A 2 -43.08 -29.35 -10.35
C THR A 2 -43.56 -29.21 -11.79
N ALA A 3 -44.85 -28.91 -12.01
CA ALA A 3 -45.35 -28.65 -13.35
C ALA A 3 -44.69 -27.38 -13.92
N PRO A 4 -44.34 -27.33 -15.21
CA PRO A 4 -43.86 -26.10 -15.85
C PRO A 4 -44.99 -25.08 -15.87
N THR A 5 -44.75 -23.89 -15.32
CA THR A 5 -45.72 -22.79 -15.35
C THR A 5 -45.66 -22.13 -16.73
N VAL A 6 -46.81 -22.02 -17.42
CA VAL A 6 -46.99 -21.50 -18.79
C VAL A 6 -46.08 -20.30 -19.11
N GLY A 7 -46.12 -19.25 -18.28
CA GLY A 7 -45.29 -18.06 -18.48
C GLY A 7 -43.78 -18.34 -18.54
N THR A 8 -43.29 -19.27 -17.71
CA THR A 8 -41.85 -19.63 -17.66
C THR A 8 -41.35 -20.30 -18.94
N GLU A 9 -42.21 -21.02 -19.67
CA GLU A 9 -41.85 -21.67 -20.94
C GLU A 9 -41.84 -20.65 -22.10
N ALA A 10 -42.86 -19.78 -22.16
CA ALA A 10 -42.91 -18.66 -23.11
C ALA A 10 -41.74 -17.68 -22.90
N ASP A 11 -41.46 -17.29 -21.65
CA ASP A 11 -40.33 -16.44 -21.27
C ASP A 11 -38.99 -17.03 -21.71
N ARG A 12 -38.81 -18.36 -21.57
CA ARG A 12 -37.59 -19.05 -21.99
C ARG A 12 -37.43 -19.09 -23.51
N TYR A 13 -38.53 -19.27 -24.25
CA TYR A 13 -38.51 -19.17 -25.71
C TYR A 13 -38.14 -17.74 -26.16
N LEU A 14 -38.83 -16.73 -25.63
CA LEU A 14 -38.59 -15.31 -25.90
C LEU A 14 -37.16 -14.90 -25.54
N GLN A 15 -36.62 -15.37 -24.41
CA GLN A 15 -35.24 -15.10 -24.01
C GLN A 15 -34.22 -15.65 -25.02
N ARG A 16 -34.47 -16.81 -25.63
CA ARG A 16 -33.61 -17.36 -26.70
C ARG A 16 -33.74 -16.56 -28.00
N VAL A 17 -34.95 -16.16 -28.40
CA VAL A 17 -35.13 -15.26 -29.57
C VAL A 17 -34.40 -13.94 -29.33
N ARG A 18 -34.56 -13.29 -28.17
CA ARG A 18 -33.86 -12.05 -27.81
C ARG A 18 -32.33 -12.22 -27.81
N ALA A 19 -31.81 -13.39 -27.46
CA ALA A 19 -30.39 -13.71 -27.57
C ALA A 19 -29.93 -13.94 -29.02
N ALA A 20 -30.77 -14.54 -29.86
CA ALA A 20 -30.51 -14.75 -31.29
C ALA A 20 -30.66 -13.46 -32.13
N LEU A 21 -31.44 -12.48 -31.66
CA LEU A 21 -31.54 -11.11 -32.20
C LEU A 21 -30.49 -10.16 -31.58
N ALA A 22 -29.53 -10.64 -30.80
CA ALA A 22 -28.70 -9.77 -29.98
C ALA A 22 -27.84 -8.80 -30.80
N ASP A 23 -27.42 -9.11 -32.02
CA ASP A 23 -26.62 -8.21 -32.89
C ASP A 23 -27.35 -6.94 -33.33
N LEU A 24 -28.69 -6.92 -33.35
CA LEU A 24 -29.48 -5.77 -33.77
C LEU A 24 -29.41 -4.58 -32.79
N PRO A 25 -29.65 -3.33 -33.27
CA PRO A 25 -29.91 -2.17 -32.44
C PRO A 25 -30.96 -2.43 -31.36
N ASP A 26 -30.85 -1.73 -30.23
CA ASP A 26 -31.72 -2.00 -29.09
C ASP A 26 -33.19 -1.66 -29.39
N ASP A 27 -33.46 -0.61 -30.19
CA ASP A 27 -34.81 -0.18 -30.57
C ASP A 27 -35.49 -1.21 -31.50
N GLU A 28 -34.88 -1.51 -32.66
CA GLU A 28 -35.36 -2.53 -33.62
C GLU A 28 -35.58 -3.90 -32.96
N ARG A 29 -34.66 -4.32 -32.09
CA ARG A 29 -34.80 -5.60 -31.39
C ARG A 29 -35.95 -5.58 -30.39
N ASN A 30 -36.22 -4.45 -29.74
CA ASN A 30 -37.31 -4.37 -28.77
C ASN A 30 -38.67 -4.41 -29.50
N GLU A 31 -38.82 -3.70 -30.61
CA GLU A 31 -40.03 -3.76 -31.46
C GLU A 31 -40.35 -5.21 -31.87
N LEU A 32 -39.37 -5.92 -32.46
CA LEU A 32 -39.54 -7.33 -32.86
C LEU A 32 -39.81 -8.29 -31.70
N ILE A 33 -39.32 -8.00 -30.49
CA ILE A 33 -39.56 -8.83 -29.31
C ILE A 33 -40.90 -8.51 -28.64
N ASP A 34 -41.34 -7.26 -28.67
CA ASP A 34 -42.62 -6.86 -28.08
C ASP A 34 -43.78 -7.43 -28.92
N ASP A 35 -43.69 -7.38 -30.26
CA ASP A 35 -44.61 -8.07 -31.18
C ASP A 35 -44.67 -9.59 -30.93
N LEU A 36 -43.50 -10.24 -30.79
CA LEU A 36 -43.45 -11.67 -30.45
C LEU A 36 -44.01 -11.94 -29.05
N SER A 37 -43.83 -11.02 -28.09
CA SER A 37 -44.36 -11.20 -26.73
C SER A 37 -45.89 -11.16 -26.71
N ALA A 38 -46.50 -10.29 -27.52
CA ALA A 38 -47.94 -10.27 -27.72
C ALA A 38 -48.42 -11.57 -28.37
N HIS A 39 -47.76 -12.02 -29.45
CA HIS A 39 -48.13 -13.28 -30.10
C HIS A 39 -48.01 -14.49 -29.15
N LEU A 40 -46.94 -14.59 -28.36
CA LEU A 40 -46.78 -15.68 -27.37
C LEU A 40 -47.83 -15.62 -26.26
N ALA A 41 -48.34 -14.44 -25.89
CA ALA A 41 -49.42 -14.30 -24.93
C ALA A 41 -50.75 -14.86 -25.47
N ASP A 42 -51.06 -14.64 -26.74
CA ASP A 42 -52.22 -15.24 -27.40
C ASP A 42 -52.14 -16.77 -27.38
N ILE A 43 -50.97 -17.35 -27.72
CA ILE A 43 -50.73 -18.80 -27.70
C ILE A 43 -50.89 -19.39 -26.29
N ALA A 44 -50.39 -18.67 -25.28
CA ALA A 44 -50.53 -19.05 -23.88
C ALA A 44 -51.99 -19.01 -23.40
N ALA A 45 -52.82 -18.13 -23.96
CA ALA A 45 -54.26 -18.06 -23.69
C ALA A 45 -55.06 -19.14 -24.44
N GLU A 46 -54.70 -19.48 -25.67
CA GLU A 46 -55.30 -20.58 -26.45
C GLU A 46 -55.00 -21.96 -25.86
N THR A 47 -53.77 -22.18 -25.39
CA THR A 47 -53.25 -23.52 -25.03
C THR A 47 -52.48 -23.55 -23.71
N PRO A 48 -53.07 -23.10 -22.58
CA PRO A 48 -52.34 -23.00 -21.31
C PRO A 48 -51.82 -24.35 -20.81
N ASP A 49 -52.64 -25.41 -20.84
CA ASP A 49 -52.28 -26.70 -20.24
C ASP A 49 -51.26 -27.53 -21.04
N THR A 50 -50.99 -27.16 -22.30
CA THR A 50 -50.09 -27.87 -23.21
C THR A 50 -48.88 -27.05 -23.65
N LEU A 51 -48.75 -25.80 -23.17
CA LEU A 51 -47.62 -24.92 -23.52
C LEU A 51 -46.31 -25.42 -22.91
N THR A 52 -45.55 -26.16 -23.70
CA THR A 52 -44.21 -26.63 -23.37
C THR A 52 -43.20 -26.08 -24.37
N GLU A 53 -41.93 -26.00 -23.98
CA GLU A 53 -40.85 -25.64 -24.90
C GLU A 53 -40.84 -26.51 -26.18
N ALA A 54 -41.17 -27.80 -26.06
CA ALA A 54 -41.27 -28.70 -27.20
C ALA A 54 -42.43 -28.34 -28.16
N ALA A 55 -43.63 -28.06 -27.62
CA ALA A 55 -44.78 -27.65 -28.42
C ALA A 55 -44.55 -26.29 -29.11
N LEU A 56 -43.89 -25.35 -28.44
CA LEU A 56 -43.46 -24.08 -29.06
C LEU A 56 -42.45 -24.31 -30.20
N VAL A 57 -41.50 -25.23 -30.03
CA VAL A 57 -40.52 -25.57 -31.08
C VAL A 57 -41.14 -26.34 -32.25
N GLU A 58 -42.19 -27.13 -32.01
CA GLU A 58 -42.96 -27.80 -33.07
C GLU A 58 -43.80 -26.80 -33.87
N ARG A 59 -44.43 -25.81 -33.20
CA ARG A 59 -45.36 -24.85 -33.80
C ARG A 59 -44.67 -23.63 -34.45
N LEU A 60 -43.61 -23.11 -33.83
CA LEU A 60 -42.87 -21.91 -34.27
C LEU A 60 -41.44 -22.20 -34.76
N GLY A 61 -41.01 -23.47 -34.73
CA GLY A 61 -39.63 -23.83 -35.00
C GLY A 61 -38.67 -23.50 -33.85
N ARG A 62 -37.38 -23.80 -34.05
CA ARG A 62 -36.34 -23.46 -33.08
C ARG A 62 -36.21 -21.94 -32.95
N PRO A 63 -36.04 -21.37 -31.75
CA PRO A 63 -36.04 -19.90 -31.57
C PRO A 63 -34.93 -19.19 -32.34
N GLU A 64 -33.81 -19.83 -32.63
CA GLU A 64 -32.75 -19.27 -33.49
C GLU A 64 -33.15 -19.23 -34.97
N ALA A 65 -33.97 -20.19 -35.43
CA ALA A 65 -34.52 -20.21 -36.79
C ALA A 65 -35.66 -19.19 -36.92
N TYR A 66 -36.57 -19.15 -35.93
CA TYR A 66 -37.62 -18.15 -35.85
C TYR A 66 -37.05 -16.72 -35.80
N ALA A 67 -35.94 -16.49 -35.07
CA ALA A 67 -35.22 -15.21 -35.07
C ALA A 67 -34.56 -14.85 -36.42
N ALA A 68 -34.33 -15.82 -37.30
CA ALA A 68 -33.86 -15.57 -38.67
C ALA A 68 -35.02 -15.26 -39.61
N GLU A 69 -36.15 -15.97 -39.47
CA GLU A 69 -37.40 -15.68 -40.18
C GLU A 69 -37.94 -14.28 -39.83
N LEU A 70 -37.91 -13.91 -38.55
CA LEU A 70 -38.34 -12.59 -38.07
C LEU A 70 -37.45 -11.43 -38.56
N ARG A 71 -36.15 -11.70 -38.82
CA ARG A 71 -35.29 -10.74 -39.53
C ARG A 71 -35.65 -10.64 -41.01
N ALA A 72 -35.90 -11.79 -41.66
CA ALA A 72 -36.23 -11.83 -43.07
C ALA A 72 -37.56 -11.12 -43.38
N SER A 73 -38.57 -11.26 -42.50
CA SER A 73 -39.83 -10.51 -42.61
C SER A 73 -39.66 -9.01 -42.38
N ALA A 74 -38.77 -8.62 -41.46
CA ALA A 74 -38.40 -7.22 -41.20
C ALA A 74 -37.46 -6.61 -42.27
N GLY A 75 -37.05 -7.38 -43.29
CA GLY A 75 -36.10 -6.93 -44.32
C GLY A 75 -34.67 -6.71 -43.81
N LEU A 76 -34.35 -7.22 -42.61
CA LEU A 76 -33.05 -7.07 -41.98
C LEU A 76 -32.03 -8.05 -42.56
N ALA A 77 -30.75 -7.64 -42.56
CA ALA A 77 -29.66 -8.49 -42.98
C ALA A 77 -29.59 -9.79 -42.13
N PRO A 78 -29.22 -10.94 -42.72
CA PRO A 78 -29.04 -12.16 -41.97
C PRO A 78 -28.01 -11.95 -40.85
N ALA A 79 -28.23 -12.61 -39.71
CA ALA A 79 -27.34 -12.49 -38.56
C ALA A 79 -25.88 -12.80 -38.98
N PRO A 80 -24.90 -11.96 -38.62
CA PRO A 80 -23.51 -12.20 -39.01
C PRO A 80 -23.06 -13.55 -38.45
N GLU A 81 -22.62 -14.46 -39.32
CA GLU A 81 -22.06 -15.75 -38.91
C GLU A 81 -20.94 -15.49 -37.90
N SER A 82 -21.19 -15.76 -36.62
CA SER A 82 -20.29 -15.28 -35.59
C SER A 82 -18.97 -16.05 -35.68
N THR A 83 -17.96 -15.44 -36.30
CA THR A 83 -16.61 -16.00 -36.51
C THR A 83 -15.80 -16.03 -35.20
N VAL A 84 -16.48 -16.18 -34.06
CA VAL A 84 -15.87 -16.57 -32.80
C VAL A 84 -15.52 -18.05 -32.95
N PRO A 85 -14.23 -18.43 -32.97
CA PRO A 85 -13.84 -19.81 -33.21
C PRO A 85 -14.53 -20.73 -32.21
N SER A 86 -15.18 -21.78 -32.71
CA SER A 86 -16.06 -22.68 -31.93
C SER A 86 -15.38 -23.25 -30.68
N ARG A 87 -14.05 -23.44 -30.71
CA ARG A 87 -13.24 -23.80 -29.53
C ARG A 87 -13.40 -22.82 -28.36
N VAL A 88 -13.46 -21.51 -28.60
CA VAL A 88 -13.58 -20.50 -27.54
C VAL A 88 -14.96 -20.52 -26.92
N ARG A 89 -16.05 -20.56 -27.73
CA ARG A 89 -17.42 -20.76 -27.21
C ARG A 89 -17.52 -22.05 -26.39
N ASN A 90 -17.08 -23.17 -26.97
CA ASN A 90 -17.15 -24.49 -26.32
C ASN A 90 -16.36 -24.53 -25.00
N VAL A 91 -15.20 -23.85 -24.92
CA VAL A 91 -14.45 -23.71 -23.65
C VAL A 91 -15.19 -22.82 -22.66
N THR A 92 -15.71 -21.65 -23.07
CA THR A 92 -16.44 -20.76 -22.14
C THR A 92 -17.72 -21.38 -21.62
N ASP A 93 -18.45 -22.13 -22.46
CA ASP A 93 -19.71 -22.76 -22.07
C ASP A 93 -19.47 -24.03 -21.23
N ARG A 94 -18.40 -24.79 -21.48
CA ARG A 94 -17.98 -25.92 -20.63
C ARG A 94 -17.45 -25.45 -19.27
N VAL A 95 -16.70 -24.35 -19.23
CA VAL A 95 -16.28 -23.71 -17.97
C VAL A 95 -17.48 -23.15 -17.22
N ARG A 96 -18.41 -22.45 -17.88
CA ARG A 96 -19.64 -21.95 -17.23
C ARG A 96 -20.50 -23.07 -16.67
N THR A 97 -20.83 -24.09 -17.45
CA THR A 97 -21.65 -25.24 -16.98
C THR A 97 -21.00 -26.00 -15.83
N THR A 98 -19.66 -26.13 -15.83
CA THR A 98 -18.92 -26.75 -14.73
C THR A 98 -18.93 -25.88 -13.47
N LEU A 99 -18.73 -24.56 -13.61
CA LEU A 99 -18.80 -23.61 -12.49
C LEU A 99 -20.22 -23.46 -11.93
N ASP A 100 -21.25 -23.42 -12.77
CA ASP A 100 -22.66 -23.36 -12.35
C ASP A 100 -23.11 -24.68 -11.69
N GLY A 101 -22.35 -25.77 -11.85
CA GLY A 101 -22.48 -27.00 -11.05
C GLY A 101 -22.03 -26.83 -9.59
N LEU A 102 -21.20 -25.84 -9.26
CA LEU A 102 -20.72 -25.60 -7.90
C LEU A 102 -21.74 -24.74 -7.10
N PRO A 103 -22.31 -25.25 -5.99
CA PRO A 103 -23.32 -24.50 -5.23
C PRO A 103 -22.74 -23.22 -4.58
N ALA A 104 -21.44 -23.19 -4.31
CA ALA A 104 -20.74 -21.99 -3.84
C ALA A 104 -20.69 -20.89 -4.92
N TYR A 105 -20.38 -21.25 -6.16
CA TYR A 105 -20.35 -20.31 -7.29
C TYR A 105 -21.75 -19.78 -7.61
N ARG A 106 -22.77 -20.64 -7.58
CA ARG A 106 -24.16 -20.24 -7.80
C ARG A 106 -24.66 -19.22 -6.76
N ARG A 107 -24.30 -19.40 -5.48
CA ARG A 107 -24.54 -18.40 -4.41
C ARG A 107 -23.75 -17.12 -4.64
N PHE A 108 -22.45 -17.21 -4.90
CA PHE A 108 -21.60 -16.05 -5.18
C PHE A 108 -22.13 -15.21 -6.36
N ARG A 109 -22.61 -15.87 -7.43
CA ARG A 109 -23.25 -15.20 -8.58
C ARG A 109 -24.58 -14.51 -8.24
N ALA A 110 -25.32 -14.98 -7.24
CA ALA A 110 -26.53 -14.31 -6.76
C ALA A 110 -26.21 -13.03 -5.95
N PHE A 111 -25.05 -12.97 -5.30
CA PHE A 111 -24.54 -11.76 -4.61
C PHE A 111 -23.86 -10.75 -5.55
N LEU A 112 -23.38 -11.15 -6.74
CA LEU A 112 -22.79 -10.22 -7.72
C LEU A 112 -23.72 -9.05 -8.14
N PRO A 113 -25.04 -9.26 -8.36
CA PRO A 113 -26.02 -8.19 -8.54
C PRO A 113 -26.06 -7.18 -7.38
N GLU A 114 -25.93 -7.63 -6.15
CA GLU A 114 -25.94 -6.78 -4.95
C GLU A 114 -24.63 -5.99 -4.79
N LEU A 115 -23.52 -6.52 -5.32
CA LEU A 115 -22.24 -5.82 -5.42
C LEU A 115 -22.16 -4.79 -6.57
N ARG A 116 -23.16 -4.72 -7.46
CA ARG A 116 -23.22 -3.69 -8.52
C ARG A 116 -23.08 -2.26 -7.98
N PRO A 117 -23.85 -1.79 -6.98
CA PRO A 117 -23.63 -0.48 -6.35
C PRO A 117 -22.21 -0.33 -5.78
N GLY A 118 -21.67 -1.37 -5.13
CA GLY A 118 -20.31 -1.35 -4.56
C GLY A 118 -19.21 -1.14 -5.59
N TRP A 119 -19.33 -1.72 -6.79
CA TRP A 119 -18.34 -1.54 -7.86
C TRP A 119 -18.25 -0.09 -8.36
N TRP A 120 -19.37 0.64 -8.43
CA TRP A 120 -19.36 2.06 -8.81
C TRP A 120 -18.65 2.94 -7.77
N VAL A 121 -18.86 2.64 -6.48
CA VAL A 121 -18.18 3.31 -5.36
C VAL A 121 -16.68 3.01 -5.38
N LEU A 122 -16.30 1.74 -5.53
CA LEU A 122 -14.90 1.31 -5.62
C LEU A 122 -14.15 1.99 -6.78
N ARG A 123 -14.79 2.10 -7.95
CA ARG A 123 -14.26 2.86 -9.09
C ARG A 123 -14.09 4.35 -8.77
N GLY A 124 -15.05 4.97 -8.09
CA GLY A 124 -14.98 6.38 -7.70
C GLY A 124 -13.85 6.65 -6.69
N TYR A 125 -13.70 5.74 -5.72
CA TYR A 125 -12.57 5.75 -4.79
C TYR A 125 -11.23 5.66 -5.52
N PHE A 126 -11.04 4.69 -6.43
CA PHE A 126 -9.81 4.60 -7.21
C PHE A 126 -9.58 5.81 -8.13
N ALA A 127 -10.63 6.46 -8.65
CA ALA A 127 -10.48 7.72 -9.39
C ALA A 127 -9.95 8.85 -8.51
N ALA A 128 -10.46 8.99 -7.28
CA ALA A 128 -9.93 9.96 -6.31
C ALA A 128 -8.49 9.64 -5.87
N VAL A 129 -8.15 8.35 -5.75
CA VAL A 129 -6.75 7.90 -5.54
C VAL A 129 -5.85 8.35 -6.69
N VAL A 130 -6.23 8.11 -7.95
CA VAL A 130 -5.44 8.54 -9.11
C VAL A 130 -5.25 10.05 -9.14
N VAL A 131 -6.31 10.84 -8.90
CA VAL A 131 -6.22 12.30 -8.86
C VAL A 131 -5.29 12.76 -7.73
N THR A 132 -5.44 12.22 -6.52
CA THR A 132 -4.63 12.64 -5.37
C THR A 132 -3.16 12.26 -5.56
N GLY A 133 -2.87 11.05 -6.04
CA GLY A 133 -1.50 10.61 -6.33
C GLY A 133 -0.81 11.46 -7.40
N VAL A 134 -1.54 11.89 -8.44
CA VAL A 134 -0.98 12.73 -9.52
C VAL A 134 -0.78 14.19 -9.11
N PHE A 135 -1.70 14.78 -8.35
CA PHE A 135 -1.69 16.22 -8.06
C PHE A 135 -1.10 16.59 -6.69
N TRP A 136 -1.11 15.68 -5.70
CA TRP A 136 -0.63 15.92 -4.33
C TRP A 136 0.61 15.11 -3.93
N GLY A 137 1.18 14.31 -4.84
CA GLY A 137 2.51 13.71 -4.66
C GLY A 137 2.57 12.35 -3.96
N GLY A 138 1.44 11.71 -3.67
CA GLY A 138 1.39 10.32 -3.20
C GLY A 138 0.47 10.09 -2.00
N PHE A 139 0.57 8.89 -1.42
CA PHE A 139 -0.16 8.48 -0.21
C PHE A 139 0.80 7.88 0.81
N ASN A 140 0.64 8.25 2.08
CA ASN A 140 1.30 7.59 3.21
C ASN A 140 0.37 6.49 3.75
N GLY A 141 0.11 5.47 2.93
CA GLY A 141 -0.84 4.39 3.22
C GLY A 141 -2.19 4.56 2.52
N VAL A 142 -3.30 4.35 3.24
CA VAL A 142 -4.67 4.40 2.67
C VAL A 142 -5.24 5.83 2.63
N LEU A 143 -4.61 6.78 3.32
CA LEU A 143 -5.03 8.18 3.43
C LEU A 143 -3.85 9.13 3.19
N PRO A 144 -4.10 10.38 2.76
CA PRO A 144 -3.08 11.44 2.74
C PRO A 144 -2.55 11.76 4.14
N GLY A 145 -1.32 12.28 4.23
CA GLY A 145 -0.60 12.45 5.49
C GLY A 145 -1.16 13.50 6.46
N GLY A 146 -1.89 14.51 5.97
CA GLY A 146 -2.48 15.57 6.79
C GLY A 146 -3.97 15.36 7.10
N GLY A 147 -4.42 15.75 8.30
CA GLY A 147 -5.84 15.67 8.67
C GLY A 147 -6.78 16.46 7.74
N ALA A 148 -6.40 17.68 7.35
CA ALA A 148 -7.15 18.49 6.38
C ALA A 148 -7.16 17.88 4.97
N GLU A 149 -6.06 17.25 4.57
CA GLU A 149 -5.90 16.58 3.26
C GLU A 149 -6.74 15.29 3.20
N ALA A 150 -6.82 14.54 4.30
CA ALA A 150 -7.73 13.41 4.45
C ALA A 150 -9.20 13.82 4.31
N PHE A 151 -9.62 14.95 4.90
CA PHE A 151 -10.98 15.48 4.68
C PHE A 151 -11.22 15.89 3.22
N ALA A 152 -10.25 16.56 2.57
CA ALA A 152 -10.35 16.91 1.16
C ALA A 152 -10.44 15.65 0.25
N PHE A 153 -9.64 14.62 0.54
CA PHE A 153 -9.69 13.33 -0.14
C PHE A 153 -11.03 12.62 0.05
N LEU A 154 -11.60 12.61 1.25
CA LEU A 154 -12.91 12.00 1.51
C LEU A 154 -14.03 12.72 0.73
N ILE A 155 -13.99 14.06 0.65
CA ILE A 155 -14.94 14.84 -0.17
C ILE A 155 -14.75 14.51 -1.66
N LEU A 156 -13.51 14.44 -2.14
CA LEU A 156 -13.20 14.08 -3.53
C LEU A 156 -13.64 12.65 -3.87
N ALA A 157 -13.40 11.68 -2.97
CA ALA A 157 -13.82 10.29 -3.11
C ALA A 157 -15.35 10.15 -3.12
N ALA A 158 -16.06 10.88 -2.25
CA ALA A 158 -17.52 10.93 -2.25
C ALA A 158 -18.07 11.54 -3.55
N ALA A 159 -17.49 12.64 -4.03
CA ALA A 159 -17.87 13.29 -5.29
C ALA A 159 -17.59 12.39 -6.51
N ALA A 160 -16.42 11.73 -6.55
CA ALA A 160 -16.05 10.79 -7.60
C ALA A 160 -16.90 9.52 -7.59
N ALA A 161 -17.26 9.00 -6.41
CA ALA A 161 -18.21 7.90 -6.27
C ALA A 161 -19.61 8.30 -6.75
N TYR A 162 -20.10 9.49 -6.39
CA TYR A 162 -21.38 10.02 -6.86
C TYR A 162 -21.39 10.17 -8.40
N ALA A 163 -20.35 10.78 -8.98
CA ALA A 163 -20.21 10.93 -10.43
C ALA A 163 -20.11 9.57 -11.15
N SER A 164 -19.38 8.61 -10.57
CA SER A 164 -19.26 7.23 -11.06
C SER A 164 -20.62 6.50 -11.06
N VAL A 165 -21.40 6.61 -9.98
CA VAL A 165 -22.77 6.05 -9.88
C VAL A 165 -23.72 6.72 -10.87
N TRP A 166 -23.68 8.05 -10.99
CA TRP A 166 -24.52 8.81 -11.93
C TRP A 166 -24.23 8.45 -13.39
N LEU A 167 -22.95 8.42 -13.77
CA LEU A 167 -22.52 8.01 -15.10
C LEU A 167 -22.89 6.53 -15.35
N GLY A 168 -22.71 5.67 -14.34
CA GLY A 168 -23.07 4.26 -14.39
C GLY A 168 -24.54 4.00 -14.69
N ARG A 169 -25.43 4.77 -14.04
CA ARG A 169 -26.88 4.73 -14.31
C ARG A 169 -27.24 5.25 -15.71
N ARG A 170 -26.52 6.24 -16.24
CA ARG A 170 -26.69 6.71 -17.63
C ARG A 170 -26.10 5.77 -18.68
N THR A 171 -25.07 4.97 -18.37
CA THR A 171 -24.53 4.02 -19.36
C THR A 171 -25.52 2.96 -19.86
N ALA A 172 -26.60 2.70 -19.12
CA ALA A 172 -27.66 1.81 -19.56
C ALA A 172 -28.34 2.29 -20.86
N SER A 173 -28.36 3.61 -21.14
CA SER A 173 -28.93 4.20 -22.36
C SER A 173 -27.89 4.52 -23.44
N PHE A 174 -26.65 4.05 -23.31
CA PHE A 174 -25.62 4.21 -24.34
C PHE A 174 -25.38 2.91 -25.09
N GLY A 175 -25.08 3.02 -26.39
CA GLY A 175 -24.77 1.88 -27.23
C GLY A 175 -23.61 1.02 -26.68
N ARG A 176 -23.64 -0.26 -27.02
CA ARG A 176 -22.80 -1.33 -26.43
C ARG A 176 -21.29 -1.08 -26.46
N TRP A 177 -20.81 -0.32 -27.45
CA TRP A 177 -19.41 0.10 -27.52
C TRP A 177 -19.04 1.14 -26.46
N ALA A 178 -19.92 2.11 -26.20
CA ALA A 178 -19.74 3.08 -25.12
C ALA A 178 -19.84 2.41 -23.74
N GLN A 179 -20.75 1.44 -23.56
CA GLN A 179 -20.81 0.62 -22.35
C GLN A 179 -19.49 -0.15 -22.10
N ARG A 180 -18.95 -0.79 -23.15
CA ARG A 180 -17.65 -1.48 -23.09
C ARG A 180 -16.50 -0.52 -22.81
N ALA A 181 -16.48 0.66 -23.42
CA ALA A 181 -15.45 1.69 -23.17
C ALA A 181 -15.51 2.22 -21.73
N VAL A 182 -16.70 2.49 -21.20
CA VAL A 182 -16.87 2.94 -19.80
C VAL A 182 -16.50 1.84 -18.81
N LEU A 183 -16.77 0.55 -19.10
CA LEU A 183 -16.31 -0.58 -18.29
C LEU A 183 -14.78 -0.72 -18.35
N ALA A 184 -14.19 -0.72 -19.54
CA ALA A 184 -12.74 -0.83 -19.74
C ALA A 184 -11.98 0.31 -19.06
N GLY A 185 -12.45 1.56 -19.23
CA GLY A 185 -11.88 2.72 -18.52
C GLY A 185 -12.06 2.65 -17.00
N GLY A 186 -13.12 2.00 -16.50
CA GLY A 186 -13.31 1.77 -15.07
C GLY A 186 -12.33 0.74 -14.51
N ILE A 187 -12.10 -0.34 -15.26
CA ILE A 187 -11.08 -1.35 -14.92
C ILE A 187 -9.68 -0.74 -14.99
N PHE A 188 -9.38 0.07 -16.01
CA PHE A 188 -8.11 0.79 -16.12
C PHE A 188 -7.86 1.71 -14.93
N VAL A 189 -8.83 2.55 -14.55
CA VAL A 189 -8.72 3.41 -13.36
C VAL A 189 -8.54 2.60 -12.08
N ALA A 190 -9.24 1.47 -11.92
CA ALA A 190 -9.06 0.59 -10.77
C ALA A 190 -7.67 -0.07 -10.73
N LEU A 191 -7.13 -0.50 -11.88
CA LEU A 191 -5.78 -1.08 -11.96
C LEU A 191 -4.68 -0.04 -11.73
N VAL A 192 -4.83 1.17 -12.26
CA VAL A 192 -3.87 2.27 -12.02
C VAL A 192 -3.95 2.74 -10.56
N GLY A 193 -5.15 2.91 -10.01
CA GLY A 193 -5.34 3.27 -8.60
C GLY A 193 -4.82 2.19 -7.64
N LEU A 194 -5.04 0.91 -7.94
CA LEU A 194 -4.42 -0.20 -7.21
C LEU A 194 -2.90 -0.14 -7.35
N GLY A 195 -2.38 0.08 -8.56
CA GLY A 195 -0.95 0.26 -8.82
C GLY A 195 -0.34 1.33 -7.92
N ILE A 196 -0.97 2.50 -7.81
CA ILE A 196 -0.55 3.61 -6.94
C ILE A 196 -0.58 3.21 -5.45
N VAL A 197 -1.64 2.57 -4.97
CA VAL A 197 -1.77 2.12 -3.55
C VAL A 197 -0.82 0.97 -3.20
N THR A 198 -0.46 0.14 -4.18
CA THR A 198 0.45 -1.00 -4.02
C THR A 198 1.87 -0.72 -4.47
N GLN A 199 2.20 0.50 -4.91
CA GLN A 199 3.60 0.87 -5.04
C GLN A 199 4.18 0.71 -3.63
N PRO A 200 5.25 -0.08 -3.44
CA PRO A 200 6.03 0.09 -2.23
C PRO A 200 6.41 1.56 -2.23
N ASN A 201 6.20 2.25 -1.11
CA ASN A 201 6.76 3.56 -0.93
C ASN A 201 8.26 3.40 -1.11
N HIS A 202 8.75 3.78 -2.29
CA HIS A 202 10.07 4.34 -2.44
C HIS A 202 10.01 5.72 -1.79
N ASP A 203 9.77 5.71 -0.48
CA ASP A 203 10.37 6.66 0.42
C ASP A 203 11.81 6.76 -0.07
N SER A 204 12.15 7.96 -0.55
CA SER A 204 13.55 8.34 -0.68
C SER A 204 14.17 8.00 0.66
N VAL A 205 15.22 7.16 0.70
CA VAL A 205 15.66 6.44 1.91
C VAL A 205 16.27 7.39 2.96
N GLY A 206 15.44 8.26 3.51
CA GLY A 206 15.56 8.87 4.81
C GLY A 206 14.88 7.90 5.77
N TYR A 207 15.68 7.32 6.67
CA TYR A 207 15.22 6.36 7.64
C TYR A 207 14.09 6.95 8.50
N ALA A 208 12.84 6.58 8.21
CA ALA A 208 11.71 6.74 9.11
C ALA A 208 11.79 5.71 10.24
N GLN A 209 12.88 5.77 11.00
CA GLN A 209 12.92 5.24 12.35
C GLN A 209 11.99 6.11 13.22
N ASP A 210 11.35 5.50 14.22
CA ASP A 210 10.67 6.22 15.31
C ASP A 210 11.71 6.93 16.18
N TYR A 211 12.33 7.99 15.65
CA TYR A 211 13.23 8.84 16.40
C TYR A 211 12.41 9.71 17.34
N TYR A 212 12.66 9.54 18.64
CA TYR A 212 12.06 10.36 19.69
C TYR A 212 12.59 11.80 19.59
N TYR A 213 11.89 12.63 18.82
CA TYR A 213 12.11 14.08 18.79
C TYR A 213 11.75 14.64 20.17
N ALA A 214 12.77 14.90 20.99
CA ALA A 214 12.58 15.57 22.27
C ALA A 214 11.98 16.96 22.01
N GLY A 215 10.72 17.18 22.42
CA GLY A 215 9.88 18.33 22.04
C GLY A 215 10.32 19.72 22.52
N ASN A 216 11.58 19.88 22.96
CA ASN A 216 12.23 21.16 23.24
C ASN A 216 13.53 21.35 22.42
N LEU A 217 13.79 20.46 21.45
CA LEU A 217 14.88 20.53 20.48
C LEU A 217 14.34 20.68 19.03
N GLU A 218 13.07 21.05 18.90
CA GLU A 218 12.43 21.29 17.60
C GLU A 218 13.09 22.48 16.90
N GLY A 219 13.71 22.23 15.75
CA GLY A 219 14.53 23.20 15.02
C GLY A 219 16.02 23.26 15.43
N ALA A 220 16.46 22.52 16.44
CA ALA A 220 17.89 22.37 16.73
C ALA A 220 18.55 21.45 15.68
N THR A 221 19.64 21.91 15.06
CA THR A 221 20.42 21.15 14.05
C THR A 221 21.69 20.51 14.62
N ASP A 222 22.20 21.03 15.75
CA ASP A 222 23.40 20.56 16.45
C ASP A 222 23.28 20.71 17.98
N LEU A 223 24.05 19.93 18.75
CA LEU A 223 24.15 20.00 20.21
C LEU A 223 25.56 20.40 20.65
N ARG A 224 25.65 21.28 21.65
CA ARG A 224 26.93 21.75 22.22
C ARG A 224 26.99 21.35 23.69
N ILE A 225 27.90 20.43 24.00
CA ILE A 225 27.99 19.78 25.32
C ILE A 225 29.27 20.29 25.99
N TYR A 226 29.15 20.82 27.21
CA TYR A 226 30.27 21.38 27.95
C TYR A 226 30.56 20.57 29.21
N GLY A 227 31.84 20.34 29.49
CA GLY A 227 32.31 19.74 30.73
C GLY A 227 32.10 20.67 31.94
N PRO A 228 32.26 20.15 33.17
CA PRO A 228 32.18 20.96 34.39
C PRO A 228 33.28 22.02 34.47
N ASP A 229 34.40 21.82 33.76
CA ASP A 229 35.49 22.79 33.57
C ASP A 229 35.19 23.88 32.53
N GLY A 230 34.02 23.81 31.91
CA GLY A 230 33.53 24.70 30.87
C GLY A 230 34.08 24.41 29.47
N GLN A 231 34.86 23.34 29.25
CA GLN A 231 35.40 23.01 27.93
C GLN A 231 34.36 22.32 27.05
N LEU A 232 34.36 22.59 25.75
CA LEU A 232 33.52 21.89 24.78
C LEU A 232 33.95 20.41 24.67
N ILE A 233 33.02 19.49 24.92
CA ILE A 233 33.22 18.06 24.69
C ILE A 233 32.93 17.76 23.22
N ARG A 234 33.95 17.30 22.49
CA ARG A 234 33.85 16.90 21.09
C ARG A 234 33.59 15.41 20.94
N ASP A 235 32.95 15.04 19.84
CA ASP A 235 32.59 13.66 19.49
C ASP A 235 31.74 12.92 20.56
N ALA A 236 30.91 13.67 21.29
CA ALA A 236 30.06 13.16 22.34
C ALA A 236 28.78 12.49 21.80
N GLN A 237 28.47 11.29 22.30
CA GLN A 237 27.21 10.59 22.01
C GLN A 237 26.17 10.89 23.09
N VAL A 238 25.03 11.46 22.70
CA VAL A 238 23.95 11.83 23.65
C VAL A 238 22.80 10.82 23.57
N PHE A 239 22.28 10.45 24.74
CA PHE A 239 21.17 9.53 24.93
C PHE A 239 20.15 10.10 25.92
N ASP A 240 18.89 9.68 25.81
CA ASP A 240 17.83 9.99 26.78
C ASP A 240 17.95 9.13 28.06
N GLN A 241 17.03 9.34 29.02
CA GLN A 241 17.00 8.58 30.28
C GLN A 241 16.70 7.08 30.12
N ASN A 242 16.26 6.65 28.93
CA ASN A 242 15.94 5.26 28.61
C ASN A 242 17.08 4.57 27.82
N GLY A 243 18.12 5.31 27.43
CA GLY A 243 19.21 4.83 26.58
C GLY A 243 18.95 4.95 25.08
N ASN A 244 17.92 5.68 24.64
CA ASN A 244 17.68 5.97 23.23
C ASN A 244 18.61 7.10 22.74
N PRO A 245 19.23 7.00 21.56
CA PRO A 245 20.09 8.07 21.04
C PRO A 245 19.27 9.33 20.71
N ILE A 246 19.75 10.50 21.14
CA ILE A 246 19.15 11.78 20.75
C ILE A 246 19.65 12.13 19.34
N LEU A 247 18.76 12.02 18.35
CA LEU A 247 19.02 12.48 16.99
C LEU A 247 18.30 13.79 16.71
N LEU A 248 19.07 14.77 16.24
CA LEU A 248 18.52 16.03 15.73
C LEU A 248 18.21 15.94 14.23
N PRO A 249 17.12 16.59 13.76
CA PRO A 249 16.81 16.65 12.34
C PRO A 249 17.97 17.31 11.58
N SER A 250 18.19 16.88 10.33
CA SER A 250 19.19 17.47 9.43
C SER A 250 18.62 17.65 8.04
N MET A 251 18.91 18.81 7.44
CA MET A 251 18.75 19.06 6.00
C MET A 251 20.10 18.91 5.25
N CYS A 252 21.17 18.57 5.96
CA CYS A 252 22.56 18.71 5.54
C CYS A 252 23.36 17.41 5.72
N GLU A 253 24.35 17.22 4.86
CA GLU A 253 25.26 16.07 4.90
C GLU A 253 26.40 16.33 5.90
N TYR A 254 26.46 15.53 6.97
CA TYR A 254 27.52 15.58 7.98
C TYR A 254 28.54 14.47 7.77
N VAL A 255 29.78 14.69 8.23
CA VAL A 255 30.84 13.68 8.22
C VAL A 255 30.43 12.54 9.16
N PRO A 256 30.23 11.30 8.66
CA PRO A 256 29.87 10.18 9.51
C PRO A 256 31.04 9.84 10.44
N ARG A 257 30.72 9.53 11.69
CA ARG A 257 31.70 9.01 12.66
C ARG A 257 31.59 7.50 12.75
N THR A 258 32.74 6.84 12.91
CA THR A 258 32.83 5.39 13.14
C THR A 258 33.27 5.11 14.56
N ARG A 259 32.56 4.24 15.26
CA ARG A 259 32.97 3.70 16.56
C ARG A 259 34.14 2.72 16.37
N THR A 260 34.87 2.46 17.45
CA THR A 260 36.04 1.55 17.48
C THR A 260 35.73 0.09 17.14
N ASP A 261 34.45 -0.32 17.14
CA ASP A 261 33.96 -1.62 16.68
C ASP A 261 33.65 -1.67 15.16
N GLY A 262 33.81 -0.55 14.46
CA GLY A 262 33.49 -0.40 13.04
C GLY A 262 32.05 0.02 12.74
N GLY A 263 31.19 0.17 13.77
CA GLY A 263 29.81 0.65 13.59
C GLY A 263 29.74 2.16 13.29
N VAL A 264 28.69 2.59 12.58
CA VAL A 264 28.39 4.02 12.39
C VAL A 264 27.86 4.62 13.70
N ALA A 265 28.31 5.83 14.04
CA ALA A 265 27.87 6.59 15.20
C ALA A 265 27.14 7.86 14.73
N GLU A 266 25.81 7.80 14.75
CA GLU A 266 24.91 8.83 14.18
C GLU A 266 24.55 9.94 15.17
N ASN A 267 24.60 9.67 16.48
CA ASN A 267 24.24 10.61 17.55
C ASN A 267 25.45 11.39 18.10
N VAL A 268 26.41 11.72 17.24
CA VAL A 268 27.68 12.35 17.63
C VAL A 268 27.63 13.87 17.45
N TYR A 269 28.03 14.60 18.49
CA TYR A 269 27.97 16.05 18.57
C TYR A 269 29.27 16.67 19.12
N PRO A 270 29.61 17.93 18.77
CA PRO A 270 28.97 18.74 17.74
C PRO A 270 29.22 18.16 16.34
N ARG A 271 28.25 18.31 15.46
CA ARG A 271 28.29 17.80 14.09
C ARG A 271 29.28 18.60 13.24
N SER A 272 29.86 17.95 12.23
CA SER A 272 30.76 18.60 11.26
C SER A 272 30.25 18.36 9.85
N LEU A 273 30.07 19.43 9.06
CA LEU A 273 29.56 19.36 7.69
C LEU A 273 30.58 18.67 6.76
N ASN A 274 30.08 17.84 5.83
CA ASN A 274 30.90 17.20 4.80
C ASN A 274 31.21 18.15 3.61
N GLN A 275 30.52 19.28 3.55
CA GLN A 275 30.59 20.28 2.48
C GLN A 275 30.77 21.68 3.11
N PRO A 276 31.39 22.65 2.41
CA PRO A 276 31.46 24.03 2.91
C PRO A 276 30.04 24.60 3.10
N PRO A 277 29.80 25.41 4.15
CA PRO A 277 28.47 25.92 4.44
C PRO A 277 27.91 26.78 3.29
N ASP A 278 26.65 26.55 2.95
CA ASP A 278 25.91 27.27 1.91
C ASP A 278 24.67 27.96 2.49
N LEU A 279 23.82 28.54 1.63
CA LEU A 279 22.60 29.25 2.05
C LEU A 279 21.51 28.34 2.65
N ARG A 280 21.70 27.02 2.68
CA ARG A 280 20.77 26.02 3.23
C ARG A 280 21.38 25.25 4.40
N CYS A 281 22.70 25.15 4.41
CA CYS A 281 23.53 24.53 5.42
C CYS A 281 24.45 25.59 6.06
N GLU A 282 23.87 26.55 6.77
CA GLU A 282 24.64 27.35 7.72
C GLU A 282 25.24 26.43 8.79
N ASP A 283 26.53 26.64 9.11
CA ASP A 283 27.32 25.88 10.10
C ASP A 283 26.91 26.20 11.56
N GLY A 284 25.61 26.39 11.80
CA GLY A 284 25.07 26.89 13.06
C GLY A 284 25.73 28.20 13.48
N SER A 285 25.69 29.21 12.60
CA SER A 285 26.44 30.49 12.56
C SER A 285 26.50 31.34 13.85
N ALA A 286 25.84 30.92 14.92
CA ALA A 286 26.18 31.30 16.29
C ALA A 286 27.56 30.73 16.67
N PRO A 287 28.57 31.56 17.00
CA PRO A 287 29.94 31.11 17.23
C PRO A 287 30.01 30.04 18.33
N VAL A 288 30.63 28.91 18.01
CA VAL A 288 30.90 27.85 18.98
C VAL A 288 31.97 28.37 19.94
N ALA A 289 31.57 28.65 21.19
CA ALA A 289 32.52 28.93 22.24
C ALA A 289 33.27 27.65 22.56
N GLU A 290 34.59 27.59 22.35
CA GLU A 290 35.38 26.41 22.76
C GLU A 290 35.38 26.24 24.30
N ARG A 291 35.12 27.34 25.02
CA ARG A 291 35.11 27.40 26.47
C ARG A 291 34.05 28.36 27.03
N LEU A 292 33.32 27.91 28.03
CA LEU A 292 32.43 28.67 28.89
C LEU A 292 33.02 28.82 30.31
N PRO A 293 32.44 29.68 31.18
CA PRO A 293 32.71 29.61 32.62
C PRO A 293 32.40 28.22 33.16
N GLY A 294 33.32 27.64 33.92
CA GLY A 294 33.12 26.34 34.57
C GLY A 294 32.01 26.38 35.62
N LEU A 295 31.41 25.22 35.89
CA LEU A 295 30.39 25.06 36.91
C LEU A 295 31.05 25.03 38.29
N LEU A 296 30.45 25.70 39.27
CA LEU A 296 30.86 25.54 40.67
C LEU A 296 30.62 24.08 41.09
N PRO A 297 31.55 23.44 41.83
CA PRO A 297 31.29 22.14 42.41
C PRO A 297 30.04 22.21 43.29
N THR A 298 29.05 21.36 42.99
CA THR A 298 27.96 21.12 43.94
C THR A 298 28.59 20.47 45.17
N GLU A 299 28.76 21.23 46.26
CA GLU A 299 29.04 20.65 47.56
C GLU A 299 27.89 19.71 47.90
N ARG A 300 28.12 18.41 47.72
CA ARG A 300 27.23 17.40 48.25
C ARG A 300 27.37 17.49 49.76
N ALA A 301 26.38 18.10 50.41
CA ALA A 301 26.28 18.12 51.86
C ALA A 301 26.58 16.71 52.37
N ALA A 302 27.69 16.56 53.10
CA ALA A 302 28.01 15.30 53.73
C ALA A 302 26.81 14.93 54.60
N PRO A 303 26.35 13.66 54.58
CA PRO A 303 25.29 13.26 55.49
C PRO A 303 25.76 13.61 56.90
N THR A 304 24.97 14.42 57.61
CA THR A 304 25.23 14.74 59.00
C THR A 304 25.39 13.42 59.72
N ALA A 305 26.60 13.13 60.22
CA ALA A 305 26.86 11.95 61.01
C ALA A 305 26.08 12.11 62.31
N GLU A 306 24.87 11.57 62.35
CA GLU A 306 24.08 11.44 63.56
C GLU A 306 24.93 10.66 64.57
N ALA A 307 25.12 11.23 65.76
CA ALA A 307 26.14 10.76 66.68
C ALA A 307 25.78 9.38 67.23
N THR A 308 26.43 8.34 66.71
CA THR A 308 26.45 7.01 67.34
C THR A 308 27.01 7.16 68.76
N PRO A 309 26.30 6.72 69.80
CA PRO A 309 26.80 6.78 71.16
C PRO A 309 28.01 5.86 71.36
N GLU A 310 28.97 6.37 72.11
CA GLU A 310 30.24 5.78 72.50
C GLU A 310 30.07 4.44 73.25
N PRO A 311 30.70 3.34 72.79
CA PRO A 311 30.94 2.14 73.59
C PRO A 311 32.30 2.19 74.29
N GLU A 312 32.37 1.60 75.48
CA GLU A 312 33.48 1.68 76.45
C GLU A 312 34.80 1.00 76.01
N GLU A 313 35.87 1.27 76.79
CA GLU A 313 37.27 0.96 76.48
C GLU A 313 37.69 -0.54 76.45
N SER A 314 38.77 -0.78 75.68
CA SER A 314 39.86 -1.76 75.94
C SER A 314 39.67 -3.27 75.67
N PRO A 315 40.76 -4.05 75.41
CA PRO A 315 42.12 -3.66 75.00
C PRO A 315 42.69 -4.44 73.77
N LEU A 316 43.94 -4.09 73.39
CA LEU A 316 44.79 -4.66 72.32
C LEU A 316 44.94 -6.21 72.28
N PRO A 317 45.33 -6.79 71.12
CA PRO A 317 46.74 -7.20 70.96
C PRO A 317 47.41 -6.91 69.60
N SER A 318 48.75 -6.95 69.61
CA SER A 318 49.69 -6.59 68.53
C SER A 318 49.90 -7.64 67.42
N ALA A 319 50.18 -7.16 66.19
CA ALA A 319 51.26 -7.61 65.27
C ALA A 319 51.28 -6.64 64.06
N SER A 320 52.26 -5.75 63.86
CA SER A 320 53.70 -5.93 63.59
C SER A 320 54.00 -6.62 62.24
N GLY A 321 54.48 -5.85 61.25
CA GLY A 321 54.78 -6.33 59.89
C GLY A 321 55.10 -5.20 58.89
N THR A 322 56.36 -4.75 58.88
CA THR A 322 56.90 -3.62 58.09
C THR A 322 58.20 -4.11 57.40
N PRO A 323 58.78 -3.47 56.34
CA PRO A 323 58.29 -3.38 54.95
C PRO A 323 59.39 -3.63 53.86
N VAL A 324 59.09 -3.34 52.56
CA VAL A 324 60.04 -2.73 51.53
C VAL A 324 61.16 -3.64 50.92
N PRO A 325 61.70 -3.41 49.67
CA PRO A 325 61.14 -2.85 48.41
C PRO A 325 61.72 -3.45 47.06
N SER A 326 61.42 -2.77 45.94
CA SER A 326 62.28 -2.52 44.74
C SER A 326 62.62 -3.61 43.70
N GLY A 327 62.47 -3.23 42.41
CA GLY A 327 63.07 -3.92 41.25
C GLY A 327 62.60 -3.39 39.89
N THR A 328 63.33 -2.47 39.26
CA THR A 328 63.07 -1.93 37.89
C THR A 328 64.40 -1.33 37.35
N PRO A 329 64.60 -1.19 36.03
CA PRO A 329 64.58 -2.18 34.94
C PRO A 329 66.00 -2.36 34.33
N THR A 330 66.17 -3.09 33.22
CA THR A 330 67.13 -2.76 32.12
C THR A 330 66.92 -3.68 30.89
N PRO A 331 66.90 -3.16 29.64
CA PRO A 331 66.83 -3.94 28.41
C PRO A 331 68.21 -4.18 27.75
N THR A 332 68.30 -5.11 26.78
CA THR A 332 69.37 -5.15 25.73
C THR A 332 68.90 -5.92 24.49
N PRO A 333 69.16 -5.45 23.25
CA PRO A 333 68.76 -6.09 21.99
C PRO A 333 69.92 -6.75 21.20
N SER A 334 69.61 -7.45 20.09
CA SER A 334 70.34 -7.48 18.78
C SER A 334 70.50 -8.88 18.13
N GLY A 335 70.58 -8.91 16.79
CA GLY A 335 71.05 -10.06 15.97
C GLY A 335 69.93 -10.85 15.27
N THR A 336 69.42 -10.45 14.10
CA THR A 336 70.03 -10.45 12.74
C THR A 336 70.21 -11.84 12.12
N GLY A 337 69.46 -12.12 11.04
CA GLY A 337 69.61 -13.30 10.18
C GLY A 337 68.74 -13.20 8.91
N THR A 338 69.34 -13.31 7.73
CA THR A 338 68.77 -13.07 6.38
C THR A 338 69.75 -13.67 5.35
N PRO A 339 69.41 -14.06 4.10
CA PRO A 339 68.14 -14.56 3.50
C PRO A 339 68.31 -15.95 2.80
N SER A 340 67.21 -16.54 2.30
CA SER A 340 67.11 -17.38 1.06
C SER A 340 65.72 -18.03 0.98
N ALA A 341 65.11 -18.37 -0.17
CA ALA A 341 65.25 -17.97 -1.58
C ALA A 341 64.06 -18.56 -2.39
N THR A 342 63.91 -18.17 -3.67
CA THR A 342 63.22 -18.95 -4.73
C THR A 342 61.68 -18.89 -4.84
N ALA A 343 61.21 -18.12 -5.84
CA ALA A 343 59.99 -18.36 -6.64
C ALA A 343 60.37 -19.21 -7.90
N PRO A 344 59.47 -19.65 -8.84
CA PRO A 344 58.04 -19.37 -9.06
C PRO A 344 57.18 -20.67 -8.96
N SER A 345 56.05 -20.98 -9.63
CA SER A 345 55.31 -20.43 -10.79
C SER A 345 53.81 -20.84 -10.79
N PRO A 346 52.92 -20.24 -11.61
CA PRO A 346 51.46 -20.43 -11.52
C PRO A 346 50.89 -21.51 -12.45
N SER A 347 49.63 -21.90 -12.24
CA SER A 347 48.82 -22.71 -13.18
C SER A 347 47.37 -22.24 -13.21
N ARG A 348 46.90 -21.88 -14.41
CA ARG A 348 45.50 -21.70 -14.90
C ARG A 348 44.39 -21.33 -13.91
#